data_AF-A0A9J7X0C0-F1
#
_entry.id   AF-A0A9J7X0C0-F1
#
_cell.length_a   1.000
_cell.length_b   1.000
_cell.length_c   1.000
_cell.angle_alpha   90.00
_cell.angle_beta   90.00
_cell.angle_gamma   90.00
#
_symmetry.space_group_name_H-M   'P 1'
#
loop_
_entity.id
_entity.type
_entity.pdbx_description
1 polymer ?
#
loop_
_entity_poly.entity_id
_entity_poly.type
_entity_poly.pdbx_seq_one_letter_code
_entity_poly.pdbx_strand_id
1 'polypeptide(L)'
;MSVLSCVAGLGTMSGIVPKNKIKGVDFCGGQTHSYIIRSDLGCYMQSSNLNKGSDLTIFSLHPSCQNGDHYLADWDDNFYIIKGNSFRKVKDLSTDSDAVVLSLDDSCRGGDYYFSANGLFYIIFQEKGTFHQTSNLNKDGEEKTLRFNWYNGLYYWGQSNSFYLLRPVSEWGVEYNEGDSLTEDRCYNTYSVHPSVVNFLPGGLSMTKGPAFGKWENIKSASNDSKTAVTWHKKVIKKVGYNKEKIRDITHNWKFSMSATFESGALEGLIAKRQFSFSAEYGGSQVNTDKESWNEATEVEEQLSFVLNPNERLYLWQYNLGFGEESVLFCRDMKMDDEPDPPTEVPLPPAKQ
;
A
#
# COMPACT_ATOMS: atom_id res chain seq x y z
N MET A 1 -8.35 12.33 46.26
CA MET A 1 -7.75 13.31 45.33
C MET A 1 -7.26 12.54 44.13
N SER A 2 -7.85 12.84 42.98
CA SER A 2 -7.70 12.14 41.70
C SER A 2 -6.28 12.28 41.16
N VAL A 3 -5.63 11.16 40.87
CA VAL A 3 -4.49 11.10 39.95
C VAL A 3 -5.06 10.61 38.62
N LEU A 4 -5.21 11.52 37.66
CA LEU A 4 -5.48 11.15 36.27
C LEU A 4 -4.26 10.38 35.75
N SER A 5 -4.44 9.11 35.39
CA SER A 5 -3.50 8.43 34.51
C SER A 5 -3.86 8.81 33.07
N CYS A 6 -3.00 9.62 32.44
CA CYS A 6 -2.89 9.64 30.99
C CYS A 6 -2.39 8.26 30.56
N VAL A 7 -3.32 7.39 30.15
CA VAL A 7 -2.95 6.25 29.31
C VAL A 7 -2.72 6.84 27.92
N ALA A 8 -1.47 7.21 27.64
CA ALA A 8 -1.01 7.32 26.27
C ALA A 8 -1.31 5.98 25.61
N GLY A 9 -2.19 5.99 24.60
CA GLY A 9 -2.44 4.83 23.78
C GLY A 9 -1.11 4.40 23.18
N LEU A 10 -0.58 3.27 23.65
CA LEU A 10 0.39 2.49 22.92
C LEU A 10 -0.30 2.09 21.61
N GLY A 11 -0.09 2.90 20.58
CA GLY A 11 -0.66 2.70 19.25
C GLY A 11 -0.33 1.29 18.79
N THR A 12 -1.35 0.48 18.58
CA THR A 12 -1.23 -0.86 18.00
C THR A 12 -0.57 -0.71 16.63
N MET A 13 0.59 -1.36 16.48
CA MET A 13 1.60 -1.13 15.45
C MET A 13 1.05 -0.96 14.02
N SER A 14 1.52 0.08 13.35
CA SER A 14 1.45 0.27 11.90
C SER A 14 2.06 -0.94 11.19
N GLY A 15 1.21 -1.78 10.59
CA GLY A 15 1.64 -3.00 9.92
C GLY A 15 1.68 -2.90 8.40
N ILE A 16 2.36 -3.85 7.77
CA ILE A 16 2.12 -4.17 6.36
C ILE A 16 0.75 -4.85 6.24
N VAL A 17 -0.06 -4.44 5.27
CA VAL A 17 -1.38 -5.06 5.04
C VAL A 17 -1.15 -6.52 4.57
N PRO A 18 -1.70 -7.53 5.25
CA PRO A 18 -1.55 -8.93 4.85
C PRO A 18 -2.29 -9.22 3.54
N LYS A 19 -1.82 -10.24 2.80
CA LYS A 19 -2.42 -10.64 1.52
C LYS A 19 -3.93 -10.89 1.62
N ASN A 20 -4.41 -11.54 2.67
CA ASN A 20 -5.84 -11.85 2.83
C ASN A 20 -6.73 -10.61 3.05
N LYS A 21 -6.15 -9.42 3.28
CA LYS A 21 -6.85 -8.14 3.42
C LYS A 21 -6.72 -7.24 2.19
N ILE A 22 -5.92 -7.63 1.19
CA ILE A 22 -5.74 -6.83 -0.03
C ILE A 22 -5.60 -7.71 -1.28
N LYS A 23 -6.40 -7.40 -2.30
CA LYS A 23 -6.34 -8.10 -3.58
C LYS A 23 -5.26 -7.52 -4.48
N GLY A 24 -4.72 -8.36 -5.37
CA GLY A 24 -3.78 -7.94 -6.40
C GLY A 24 -2.38 -7.64 -5.89
N VAL A 25 -2.03 -8.09 -4.68
CA VAL A 25 -0.68 -7.96 -4.12
C VAL A 25 -0.12 -9.33 -3.79
N ASP A 26 1.09 -9.59 -4.29
CA ASP A 26 1.79 -10.85 -4.07
C ASP A 26 3.30 -10.65 -4.14
N PHE A 27 4.01 -11.55 -3.47
CA PHE A 27 5.43 -11.74 -3.67
C PHE A 27 5.62 -12.97 -4.54
N CYS A 28 6.54 -12.90 -5.48
CA CYS A 28 6.92 -14.03 -6.29
C CYS A 28 8.41 -13.99 -6.56
N GLY A 29 9.05 -15.13 -6.81
CA GLY A 29 10.47 -15.18 -7.11
C GLY A 29 10.75 -16.17 -8.21
N GLY A 30 11.62 -15.76 -9.12
CA GLY A 30 12.12 -16.60 -10.20
C GLY A 30 13.45 -17.25 -9.81
N GLN A 31 14.32 -17.44 -10.79
CA GLN A 31 15.66 -17.96 -10.50
C GLN A 31 16.52 -16.91 -9.79
N THR A 32 16.56 -15.70 -10.33
CA THR A 32 17.56 -14.68 -9.94
C THR A 32 16.97 -13.45 -9.26
N HIS A 33 15.65 -13.25 -9.37
CA HIS A 33 14.99 -12.06 -8.87
C HIS A 33 13.75 -12.40 -8.03
N SER A 34 13.49 -11.56 -7.05
CA SER A 34 12.20 -11.42 -6.38
C SER A 34 11.39 -10.32 -7.07
N TYR A 35 10.07 -10.49 -7.04
CA TYR A 35 9.09 -9.58 -7.58
C TYR A 35 8.02 -9.29 -6.54
N ILE A 36 7.61 -8.03 -6.45
CA ILE A 36 6.43 -7.62 -5.68
C ILE A 36 5.40 -7.11 -6.67
N ILE A 37 4.28 -7.81 -6.77
CA ILE A 37 3.17 -7.45 -7.63
C ILE A 37 2.27 -6.46 -6.89
N ARG A 38 1.96 -5.33 -7.53
CA ARG A 38 0.96 -4.34 -7.11
C ARG A 38 -0.03 -4.15 -8.25
N SER A 39 -0.79 -5.20 -8.54
CA SER A 39 -1.83 -5.17 -9.55
C SER A 39 -2.94 -4.18 -9.22
N ASP A 40 -3.15 -3.85 -7.95
CA ASP A 40 -4.02 -2.76 -7.53
C ASP A 40 -3.52 -1.38 -8.00
N LEU A 41 -2.23 -1.26 -8.30
CA LEU A 41 -1.59 -0.09 -8.90
C LEU A 41 -1.19 -0.30 -10.37
N GLY A 42 -1.51 -1.45 -10.95
CA GLY A 42 -1.15 -1.80 -12.33
C GLY A 42 0.36 -1.95 -12.58
N CYS A 43 1.16 -2.28 -11.57
CA CYS A 43 2.61 -2.38 -11.68
C CYS A 43 3.22 -3.53 -10.85
N TYR A 44 4.51 -3.77 -11.05
CA TYR A 44 5.31 -4.62 -10.19
C TYR A 44 6.74 -4.10 -10.04
N MET A 45 7.37 -4.46 -8.92
CA MET A 45 8.77 -4.20 -8.64
C MET A 45 9.57 -5.49 -8.85
N GLN A 46 10.74 -5.40 -9.47
CA GLN A 46 11.75 -6.44 -9.55
C GLN A 46 12.98 -6.04 -8.72
N SER A 47 13.60 -7.00 -8.04
CA SER A 47 14.86 -6.83 -7.31
C SER A 47 15.60 -8.16 -7.19
N SER A 48 16.92 -8.17 -7.33
CA SER A 48 17.73 -9.36 -7.01
C SER A 48 17.83 -9.61 -5.50
N ASN A 49 17.62 -8.57 -4.68
CA ASN A 49 17.75 -8.66 -3.22
C ASN A 49 16.89 -7.62 -2.49
N LEU A 50 15.87 -8.08 -1.78
CA LEU A 50 14.94 -7.21 -1.03
C LEU A 50 15.56 -6.57 0.22
N ASN A 51 16.65 -7.14 0.76
CA ASN A 51 17.39 -6.58 1.90
C ASN A 51 18.33 -5.43 1.50
N LYS A 52 18.95 -5.52 0.32
CA LYS A 52 19.88 -4.50 -0.17
C LYS A 52 19.21 -3.34 -0.90
N GLY A 53 18.15 -3.61 -1.67
CA GLY A 53 17.39 -2.59 -2.40
C GLY A 53 18.20 -1.78 -3.43
N SER A 54 19.30 -2.35 -3.95
CA SER A 54 20.22 -1.65 -4.86
C SER A 54 19.78 -1.60 -6.32
N ASP A 55 18.85 -2.46 -6.73
CA ASP A 55 18.47 -2.72 -8.12
C ASP A 55 16.95 -2.82 -8.28
N LEU A 56 16.23 -1.87 -7.67
CA LEU A 56 14.78 -1.81 -7.73
C LEU A 56 14.32 -1.26 -9.08
N THR A 57 13.64 -2.09 -9.87
CA THR A 57 13.07 -1.67 -11.16
C THR A 57 11.57 -1.87 -11.17
N ILE A 58 10.82 -0.85 -11.56
CA ILE A 58 9.37 -0.84 -11.68
C ILE A 58 8.96 -1.05 -13.13
N PHE A 59 8.00 -1.95 -13.33
CA PHE A 59 7.43 -2.29 -14.62
C PHE A 59 5.90 -2.13 -14.58
N SER A 60 5.30 -1.80 -15.72
CA SER A 60 3.84 -1.87 -15.87
C SER A 60 3.37 -3.32 -16.01
N LEU A 61 2.18 -3.59 -15.47
CA LEU A 61 1.44 -4.80 -15.78
C LEU A 61 0.56 -4.57 -17.00
N HIS A 62 0.60 -5.50 -17.94
CA HIS A 62 -0.35 -5.54 -19.04
C HIS A 62 -1.79 -5.65 -18.49
N PRO A 63 -2.80 -4.98 -19.08
CA PRO A 63 -4.18 -5.06 -18.58
C PRO A 63 -4.72 -6.48 -18.41
N SER A 64 -4.36 -7.42 -19.30
CA SER A 64 -4.73 -8.85 -19.17
C SER A 64 -4.07 -9.56 -17.99
N CYS A 65 -2.95 -9.03 -17.51
CA CYS A 65 -2.16 -9.55 -16.40
C CYS A 65 -2.53 -8.89 -15.07
N GLN A 66 -3.55 -8.04 -15.04
CA GLN A 66 -4.05 -7.41 -13.81
C GLN A 66 -5.25 -8.18 -13.24
N ASN A 67 -5.53 -7.95 -11.96
CA ASN A 67 -6.68 -8.49 -11.22
C ASN A 67 -6.72 -10.03 -11.15
N GLY A 68 -5.55 -10.66 -11.08
CA GLY A 68 -5.38 -12.02 -10.58
C GLY A 68 -5.60 -12.09 -9.06
N ASP A 69 -6.06 -13.24 -8.60
CA ASP A 69 -6.22 -13.58 -7.18
C ASP A 69 -4.86 -13.90 -6.55
N HIS A 70 -3.98 -14.57 -7.31
CA HIS A 70 -2.60 -14.85 -6.93
C HIS A 70 -1.62 -14.69 -8.10
N TYR A 71 -0.39 -14.34 -7.77
CA TYR A 71 0.72 -14.26 -8.70
C TYR A 71 1.91 -15.07 -8.18
N LEU A 72 2.54 -15.84 -9.08
CA LEU A 72 3.76 -16.58 -8.79
C LEU A 72 4.68 -16.63 -10.01
N ALA A 73 5.95 -16.91 -9.78
CA ALA A 73 6.95 -17.15 -10.82
C ALA A 73 7.59 -18.52 -10.60
N ASP A 74 8.01 -19.17 -11.69
CA ASP A 74 8.76 -20.44 -11.65
C ASP A 74 10.26 -20.25 -11.91
N TRP A 75 10.99 -21.36 -11.82
CA TRP A 75 12.44 -21.38 -12.05
C TRP A 75 12.84 -20.93 -13.46
N ASP A 76 11.97 -21.13 -14.45
CA ASP A 76 12.21 -20.75 -15.85
C ASP A 76 11.75 -19.30 -16.13
N ASP A 77 11.57 -18.51 -15.06
CA ASP A 77 11.09 -17.13 -15.06
C ASP A 77 9.73 -16.96 -15.78
N ASN A 78 8.91 -18.01 -15.84
CA ASN A 78 7.52 -17.85 -16.26
C ASN A 78 6.68 -17.34 -15.09
N PHE A 79 5.76 -16.44 -15.38
CA PHE A 79 4.76 -15.97 -14.44
C PHE A 79 3.44 -16.71 -14.61
N TYR A 80 2.77 -16.93 -13.49
CA TYR A 80 1.47 -17.56 -13.40
C TYR A 80 0.53 -16.61 -12.66
N ILE A 81 -0.63 -16.36 -13.24
CA ILE A 81 -1.66 -15.48 -12.72
C ILE A 81 -2.89 -16.33 -12.49
N ILE A 82 -3.20 -16.62 -11.23
CA ILE A 82 -4.36 -17.42 -10.84
C ILE A 82 -5.57 -16.51 -10.78
N LYS A 83 -6.67 -16.96 -11.39
CA LYS A 83 -7.95 -16.28 -11.34
C LYS A 83 -9.08 -17.30 -11.30
N GLY A 84 -9.77 -17.36 -10.16
CA GLY A 84 -10.74 -18.39 -9.84
C GLY A 84 -10.14 -19.80 -9.99
N ASN A 85 -10.74 -20.60 -10.86
CA ASN A 85 -10.36 -22.01 -11.06
C ASN A 85 -9.39 -22.22 -12.24
N SER A 86 -8.73 -21.16 -12.69
CA SER A 86 -7.83 -21.18 -13.85
C SER A 86 -6.59 -20.36 -13.56
N PHE A 87 -5.55 -20.56 -14.37
CA PHE A 87 -4.39 -19.70 -14.36
C PHE A 87 -3.95 -19.36 -15.78
N ARG A 88 -3.36 -18.18 -15.91
CA ARG A 88 -2.67 -17.72 -17.11
C ARG A 88 -1.17 -17.85 -16.89
N LYS A 89 -0.45 -18.44 -17.85
CA LYS A 89 1.01 -18.49 -17.91
C LYS A 89 1.51 -17.48 -18.94
N VAL A 90 2.46 -16.63 -18.56
CA VAL A 90 3.15 -15.65 -19.43
C VAL A 90 4.64 -15.62 -19.12
N LYS A 91 5.48 -15.17 -20.06
CA LYS A 91 6.91 -14.94 -19.80
C LYS A 91 7.25 -13.54 -19.31
N ASP A 92 6.37 -12.58 -19.58
CA ASP A 92 6.57 -11.18 -19.24
C ASP A 92 5.21 -10.58 -18.88
N LEU A 93 5.10 -10.09 -17.64
CA LEU A 93 3.86 -9.51 -17.11
C LEU A 93 3.47 -8.19 -17.77
N SER A 94 4.36 -7.58 -18.57
CA SER A 94 4.09 -6.35 -19.34
C SER A 94 3.49 -6.62 -20.73
N THR A 95 3.37 -7.89 -21.14
CA THR A 95 2.70 -8.33 -22.38
C THR A 95 1.76 -9.52 -22.11
N ASP A 96 0.98 -9.90 -23.12
CA ASP A 96 0.07 -11.06 -23.10
C ASP A 96 0.15 -11.89 -24.39
N SER A 97 1.15 -11.60 -25.24
CA SER A 97 1.23 -12.15 -26.60
C SER A 97 1.44 -13.65 -26.68
N ASP A 98 2.10 -14.24 -25.68
CA ASP A 98 2.45 -15.66 -25.60
C ASP A 98 1.64 -16.39 -24.52
N ALA A 99 0.56 -15.77 -24.05
CA ALA A 99 -0.17 -16.25 -22.89
C ALA A 99 -0.93 -17.55 -23.18
N VAL A 100 -0.84 -18.48 -22.23
CA VAL A 100 -1.63 -19.72 -22.24
C VAL A 100 -2.52 -19.73 -21.00
N VAL A 101 -3.81 -20.00 -21.18
CA VAL A 101 -4.77 -20.13 -20.08
C VAL A 101 -5.15 -21.59 -19.91
N LEU A 102 -5.02 -22.08 -18.69
CA LEU A 102 -5.24 -23.47 -18.31
C LEU A 102 -6.11 -23.54 -17.05
N SER A 103 -6.87 -24.63 -16.89
CA SER A 103 -7.64 -24.87 -15.67
C SER A 103 -6.73 -25.35 -14.54
N LEU A 104 -6.97 -24.89 -13.31
CA LEU A 104 -6.36 -25.53 -12.14
C LEU A 104 -6.97 -26.92 -11.94
N ASP A 105 -6.15 -27.88 -11.53
CA ASP A 105 -6.66 -29.13 -10.96
C ASP A 105 -7.51 -28.82 -9.72
N ASP A 106 -8.51 -29.65 -9.44
CA ASP A 106 -9.41 -29.44 -8.30
C ASP A 106 -8.63 -29.39 -6.96
N SER A 107 -7.56 -30.18 -6.83
CA SER A 107 -6.69 -30.19 -5.64
C SER A 107 -5.82 -28.94 -5.50
N CYS A 108 -5.61 -28.20 -6.59
CA CYS A 108 -4.78 -27.01 -6.62
C CYS A 108 -5.57 -25.70 -6.41
N ARG A 109 -6.86 -25.77 -6.06
CA ARG A 109 -7.74 -24.60 -5.90
C ARG A 109 -7.91 -24.18 -4.44
N GLY A 110 -8.21 -22.90 -4.24
CA GLY A 110 -8.60 -22.36 -2.93
C GLY A 110 -7.46 -22.22 -1.92
N GLY A 111 -6.21 -22.20 -2.38
CA GLY A 111 -5.07 -21.89 -1.52
C GLY A 111 -5.04 -20.42 -1.10
N ASP A 112 -4.44 -20.13 0.04
CA ASP A 112 -4.23 -18.76 0.53
C ASP A 112 -3.00 -18.13 -0.13
N TYR A 113 -1.98 -18.94 -0.44
CA TYR A 113 -0.74 -18.52 -1.08
C TYR A 113 -0.30 -19.56 -2.11
N TYR A 114 0.26 -19.06 -3.20
CA TYR A 114 0.78 -19.86 -4.29
C TYR A 114 2.18 -19.36 -4.62
N PHE A 115 3.15 -20.26 -4.73
CA PHE A 115 4.50 -19.93 -5.19
C PHE A 115 5.19 -21.17 -5.78
N SER A 116 6.36 -20.98 -6.38
CA SER A 116 7.20 -22.08 -6.84
C SER A 116 8.60 -22.01 -6.23
N ALA A 117 9.19 -23.17 -5.97
CA ALA A 117 10.56 -23.35 -5.49
C ALA A 117 11.03 -24.77 -5.87
N ASN A 118 12.34 -25.00 -6.02
CA ASN A 118 12.86 -26.35 -6.30
C ASN A 118 12.20 -27.04 -7.53
N GLY A 119 11.75 -26.27 -8.53
CA GLY A 119 11.04 -26.78 -9.71
C GLY A 119 9.63 -27.33 -9.44
N LEU A 120 9.03 -27.04 -8.27
CA LEU A 120 7.69 -27.44 -7.88
C LEU A 120 6.84 -26.23 -7.50
N PHE A 121 5.53 -26.39 -7.60
CA PHE A 121 4.53 -25.45 -7.10
C PHE A 121 4.08 -25.84 -5.69
N TYR A 122 3.88 -24.84 -4.85
CA TYR A 122 3.40 -24.96 -3.48
C TYR A 122 2.17 -24.11 -3.29
N ILE A 123 1.20 -24.66 -2.58
CA ILE A 123 -0.09 -24.05 -2.30
C ILE A 123 -0.34 -24.14 -0.80
N ILE A 124 -0.29 -23.02 -0.09
CA ILE A 124 -0.49 -23.01 1.37
C ILE A 124 -1.97 -22.83 1.68
N PHE A 125 -2.47 -23.65 2.61
CA PHE A 125 -3.77 -23.50 3.25
C PHE A 125 -3.53 -23.14 4.73
N GLN A 126 -3.46 -21.85 5.04
CA GLN A 126 -3.03 -21.34 6.34
C GLN A 126 -3.93 -21.83 7.47
N GLU A 127 -5.26 -21.76 7.32
CA GLU A 127 -6.19 -22.19 8.37
C GLU A 127 -6.11 -23.69 8.66
N LYS A 128 -5.77 -24.50 7.65
CA LYS A 128 -5.57 -25.94 7.80
C LYS A 128 -4.20 -26.30 8.38
N GLY A 129 -3.22 -25.40 8.31
CA GLY A 129 -1.83 -25.71 8.63
C GLY A 129 -1.24 -26.76 7.68
N THR A 130 -1.68 -26.77 6.43
CA THR A 130 -1.20 -27.70 5.39
C THR A 130 -0.74 -26.95 4.16
N PHE A 131 0.04 -27.63 3.32
CA PHE A 131 0.35 -27.16 1.99
C PHE A 131 0.27 -28.31 0.99
N HIS A 132 -0.06 -27.98 -0.24
CA HIS A 132 -0.03 -28.91 -1.36
C HIS A 132 1.24 -28.67 -2.18
N GLN A 133 1.84 -29.73 -2.69
CA GLN A 133 2.95 -29.63 -3.64
C GLN A 133 2.64 -30.38 -4.94
N THR A 134 2.97 -29.78 -6.07
CA THR A 134 2.81 -30.42 -7.39
C THR A 134 3.88 -29.95 -8.36
N SER A 135 4.17 -30.76 -9.38
CA SER A 135 5.02 -30.35 -10.51
C SER A 135 4.24 -29.54 -11.56
N ASN A 136 2.90 -29.55 -11.49
CA ASN A 136 2.06 -28.86 -12.45
C ASN A 136 0.68 -28.53 -11.84
N LEU A 137 0.30 -27.25 -11.87
CA LEU A 137 -0.98 -26.77 -11.33
C LEU A 137 -2.22 -27.34 -12.03
N ASN A 138 -2.08 -27.97 -13.19
CA ASN A 138 -3.12 -28.71 -13.93
C ASN A 138 -3.26 -30.19 -13.53
N LYS A 139 -2.45 -30.66 -12.58
CA LYS A 139 -2.45 -32.05 -12.14
C LYS A 139 -2.65 -32.12 -10.64
N ASP A 140 -2.93 -33.32 -10.17
CA ASP A 140 -2.96 -33.64 -8.76
C ASP A 140 -1.60 -33.36 -8.11
N GLY A 141 -1.62 -33.31 -6.78
CA GLY A 141 -0.42 -33.17 -5.99
C GLY A 141 -0.64 -33.76 -4.61
N GLU A 142 0.37 -33.61 -3.78
CA GLU A 142 0.40 -34.23 -2.46
C GLU A 142 0.20 -33.16 -1.38
N GLU A 143 -0.80 -33.36 -0.51
CA GLU A 143 -1.00 -32.52 0.67
C GLU A 143 -0.09 -32.97 1.81
N LYS A 144 0.58 -32.02 2.44
CA LYS A 144 1.53 -32.21 3.54
C LYS A 144 1.26 -31.23 4.67
N THR A 145 1.68 -31.60 5.87
CA THR A 145 1.61 -30.70 7.03
C THR A 145 2.64 -29.58 6.91
N LEU A 146 2.19 -28.34 7.08
CA LEU A 146 3.05 -27.17 7.16
C LEU A 146 3.59 -27.07 8.58
N ARG A 147 4.89 -26.80 8.74
CA ARG A 147 5.46 -26.62 10.10
C ARG A 147 5.13 -25.26 10.69
N PHE A 148 5.09 -25.21 12.03
CA PHE A 148 4.78 -24.04 12.83
C PHE A 148 5.60 -22.79 12.46
N ASN A 149 6.89 -22.93 12.15
CA ASN A 149 7.74 -21.78 11.81
C ASN A 149 7.30 -21.09 10.51
N TRP A 150 6.47 -21.73 9.69
CA TRP A 150 5.90 -21.16 8.47
C TRP A 150 4.47 -20.64 8.66
N TYR A 151 3.97 -20.57 9.89
CA TYR A 151 2.64 -20.01 10.18
C TYR A 151 2.68 -18.49 10.28
N ASN A 152 1.51 -17.87 10.08
CA ASN A 152 1.23 -16.46 10.35
C ASN A 152 2.09 -15.44 9.60
N GLY A 153 2.63 -15.74 8.43
CA GLY A 153 3.23 -14.68 7.65
C GLY A 153 2.27 -14.03 6.68
N LEU A 154 2.65 -12.81 6.28
CA LEU A 154 1.81 -11.88 5.53
C LEU A 154 1.85 -12.18 4.03
N TYR A 155 3.00 -12.67 3.54
CA TYR A 155 3.28 -13.03 2.15
C TYR A 155 4.30 -14.17 2.11
N TYR A 156 4.15 -15.08 1.15
CA TYR A 156 5.05 -16.22 0.94
C TYR A 156 5.52 -16.20 -0.51
N TRP A 157 6.77 -16.54 -0.75
CA TRP A 157 7.29 -16.76 -2.08
C TRP A 157 8.43 -17.77 -2.05
N GLY A 158 8.75 -18.35 -3.20
CA GLY A 158 9.99 -19.07 -3.41
C GLY A 158 10.91 -18.26 -4.31
N GLN A 159 12.21 -18.44 -4.16
CA GLN A 159 13.20 -17.98 -5.13
C GLN A 159 14.30 -19.03 -5.21
N SER A 160 14.61 -19.48 -6.42
CA SER A 160 15.49 -20.64 -6.61
C SER A 160 15.04 -21.86 -5.76
N ASN A 161 15.87 -22.30 -4.82
CA ASN A 161 15.65 -23.47 -3.96
C ASN A 161 15.21 -23.09 -2.54
N SER A 162 15.03 -21.79 -2.30
CA SER A 162 14.69 -21.24 -0.99
C SER A 162 13.21 -20.85 -0.92
N PHE A 163 12.68 -20.98 0.29
CA PHE A 163 11.35 -20.54 0.70
C PHE A 163 11.50 -19.26 1.50
N TYR A 164 10.59 -18.31 1.28
CA TYR A 164 10.60 -17.03 1.95
C TYR A 164 9.23 -16.67 2.52
N LEU A 165 9.27 -15.93 3.62
CA LEU A 165 8.08 -15.50 4.33
C LEU A 165 8.27 -14.09 4.87
N LEU A 166 7.39 -13.16 4.50
CA LEU A 166 7.30 -11.85 5.15
C LEU A 166 6.57 -11.99 6.49
N ARG A 167 7.18 -11.53 7.58
CA ARG A 167 6.58 -11.59 8.92
C ARG A 167 5.74 -10.34 9.22
N PRO A 168 4.83 -10.43 10.20
CA PRO A 168 4.34 -9.24 10.90
C PRO A 168 5.51 -8.38 11.37
N VAL A 169 5.30 -7.06 11.35
CA VAL A 169 6.33 -6.08 11.75
C VAL A 169 6.82 -6.37 13.16
N SER A 170 8.14 -6.37 13.34
CA SER A 170 8.79 -6.54 14.63
C SER A 170 9.35 -5.21 15.15
N GLU A 171 9.99 -5.22 16.32
CA GLU A 171 10.72 -4.05 16.83
C GLU A 171 11.87 -3.59 15.91
N TRP A 172 12.32 -4.48 15.01
CA TRP A 172 13.38 -4.23 14.02
C TRP A 172 12.83 -3.79 12.65
N GLY A 173 11.51 -3.60 12.54
CA GLY A 173 10.83 -3.16 11.32
C GLY A 173 10.25 -4.31 10.51
N VAL A 174 10.27 -4.17 9.18
CA VAL A 174 9.73 -5.16 8.26
C VAL A 174 10.82 -6.20 7.95
N GLU A 175 10.54 -7.46 8.26
CA GLU A 175 11.50 -8.56 8.10
C GLU A 175 10.92 -9.73 7.31
N TYR A 176 11.80 -10.49 6.67
CA TYR A 176 11.46 -11.75 6.04
C TYR A 176 12.43 -12.87 6.44
N ASN A 177 11.89 -14.08 6.49
CA ASN A 177 12.64 -15.30 6.78
C ASN A 177 13.02 -16.04 5.50
N GLU A 178 14.12 -16.78 5.55
CA GLU A 178 14.55 -17.72 4.53
C GLU A 178 14.74 -19.13 5.11
N GLY A 179 14.28 -20.15 4.38
CA GLY A 179 14.53 -21.55 4.69
C GLY A 179 14.55 -22.42 3.42
N ASP A 180 14.81 -23.72 3.57
CA ASP A 180 14.88 -24.68 2.45
C ASP A 180 13.85 -25.83 2.57
N SER A 181 12.99 -25.78 3.60
CA SER A 181 11.99 -26.82 3.84
C SER A 181 10.78 -26.28 4.58
N LEU A 182 9.59 -26.59 4.07
CA LEU A 182 8.31 -26.30 4.72
C LEU A 182 7.92 -27.37 5.76
N THR A 183 8.57 -28.54 5.72
CA THR A 183 8.27 -29.70 6.58
C THR A 183 9.29 -29.91 7.70
N GLU A 184 10.46 -29.31 7.59
CA GLU A 184 11.52 -29.37 8.60
C GLU A 184 11.68 -28.03 9.32
N ASP A 185 12.23 -28.07 10.54
CA ASP A 185 12.53 -26.86 11.31
C ASP A 185 13.85 -26.23 10.84
N ARG A 186 13.82 -25.69 9.62
CA ARG A 186 14.99 -25.14 8.95
C ARG A 186 14.72 -23.75 8.38
N CYS A 187 14.49 -22.81 9.29
CA CYS A 187 14.62 -21.39 8.99
C CYS A 187 16.04 -20.97 9.34
N TYR A 188 16.82 -20.55 8.35
CA TYR A 188 18.24 -20.28 8.56
C TYR A 188 18.50 -18.82 8.88
N ASN A 189 17.77 -17.92 8.22
CA ASN A 189 18.08 -16.49 8.25
C ASN A 189 16.81 -15.65 8.39
N THR A 190 16.99 -14.50 9.04
CA THR A 190 16.02 -13.38 9.05
C THR A 190 16.73 -12.18 8.45
N TYR A 191 16.05 -11.48 7.56
CA TYR A 191 16.56 -10.30 6.87
C TYR A 191 15.59 -9.15 7.01
N SER A 192 16.09 -7.95 7.30
CA SER A 192 15.29 -6.73 7.19
C SER A 192 15.00 -6.42 5.71
N VAL A 193 13.82 -5.90 5.41
CA VAL A 193 13.47 -5.39 4.07
C VAL A 193 13.99 -3.97 3.91
N HIS A 194 14.63 -3.67 2.78
CA HIS A 194 15.14 -2.33 2.51
C HIS A 194 14.00 -1.28 2.51
N PRO A 195 14.18 -0.08 3.09
CA PRO A 195 13.10 0.93 3.18
C PRO A 195 12.47 1.31 1.82
N SER A 196 13.25 1.37 0.74
CA SER A 196 12.70 1.63 -0.60
C SER A 196 11.84 0.48 -1.14
N VAL A 197 12.01 -0.75 -0.65
CA VAL A 197 11.11 -1.86 -0.93
C VAL A 197 9.87 -1.74 -0.05
N VAL A 198 10.04 -1.41 1.24
CA VAL A 198 8.94 -1.19 2.18
C VAL A 198 7.98 -0.12 1.66
N ASN A 199 8.46 1.00 1.11
CA ASN A 199 7.64 2.06 0.50
C ASN A 199 6.66 1.56 -0.57
N PHE A 200 6.98 0.44 -1.22
CA PHE A 200 6.16 -0.16 -2.27
C PHE A 200 5.09 -1.12 -1.73
N LEU A 201 5.20 -1.53 -0.47
CA LEU A 201 4.25 -2.44 0.18
C LEU A 201 2.99 -1.71 0.66
N PRO A 202 1.81 -2.36 0.61
CA PRO A 202 0.62 -1.86 1.29
C PRO A 202 0.86 -1.65 2.78
N GLY A 203 0.61 -0.44 3.30
CA GLY A 203 0.91 -0.08 4.69
C GLY A 203 2.36 0.39 4.90
N GLY A 204 3.26 0.14 3.95
CA GLY A 204 4.69 0.39 4.10
C GLY A 204 5.08 1.87 4.17
N LEU A 205 4.31 2.78 3.56
CA LEU A 205 4.53 4.22 3.74
C LEU A 205 4.38 4.65 5.20
N SER A 206 3.50 4.00 5.96
CA SER A 206 3.35 4.32 7.39
C SER A 206 4.58 3.97 8.23
N MET A 207 5.40 3.03 7.74
CA MET A 207 6.63 2.60 8.39
C MET A 207 7.80 3.55 8.13
N THR A 208 7.86 4.15 6.94
CA THR A 208 8.99 4.96 6.52
C THR A 208 8.72 6.46 6.65
N LYS A 209 7.46 6.88 6.57
CA LYS A 209 7.03 8.29 6.64
C LYS A 209 6.17 8.61 7.86
N GLY A 210 5.71 7.59 8.58
CA GLY A 210 4.75 7.74 9.67
C GLY A 210 3.30 7.58 9.20
N PRO A 211 2.36 7.36 10.15
CA PRO A 211 0.97 7.10 9.84
C PRO A 211 0.34 8.27 9.07
N ALA A 212 -0.69 7.93 8.29
CA ALA A 212 -1.54 8.92 7.66
C ALA A 212 -2.23 9.79 8.71
N PHE A 213 -2.31 11.09 8.45
CA PHE A 213 -3.12 12.01 9.21
C PHE A 213 -4.00 12.82 8.28
N GLY A 214 -5.05 13.40 8.86
CA GLY A 214 -5.77 14.51 8.25
C GLY A 214 -5.97 15.61 9.29
N LYS A 215 -5.81 16.86 8.87
CA LYS A 215 -5.93 18.01 9.75
C LYS A 215 -6.61 19.17 9.03
N TRP A 216 -7.27 20.01 9.83
CA TRP A 216 -7.76 21.30 9.40
C TRP A 216 -6.68 22.35 9.65
N GLU A 217 -6.36 23.13 8.62
CA GLU A 217 -5.40 24.22 8.68
C GLU A 217 -6.14 25.56 8.53
N ASN A 218 -5.89 26.50 9.43
CA ASN A 218 -6.49 27.83 9.35
C ASN A 218 -5.82 28.60 8.22
N ILE A 219 -6.56 28.86 7.13
CA ILE A 219 -6.06 29.61 5.99
C ILE A 219 -6.46 31.09 6.04
N LYS A 220 -7.49 31.42 6.82
CA LYS A 220 -7.91 32.80 7.04
C LYS A 220 -8.66 32.97 8.36
N SER A 221 -8.51 34.14 8.96
CA SER A 221 -9.30 34.58 10.10
C SER A 221 -9.79 36.01 9.90
N ALA A 222 -10.94 36.34 10.49
CA ALA A 222 -11.51 37.67 10.52
C ALA A 222 -12.19 37.91 11.89
N SER A 223 -12.14 39.15 12.38
CA SER A 223 -12.88 39.58 13.57
C SER A 223 -13.57 40.91 13.29
N ASN A 224 -14.71 41.13 13.95
CA ASN A 224 -15.36 42.42 13.98
C ASN A 224 -15.43 42.94 15.42
N ASP A 225 -14.40 43.66 15.84
CA ASP A 225 -14.34 44.24 17.19
C ASP A 225 -15.12 45.58 17.30
N SER A 226 -15.90 45.94 16.28
CA SER A 226 -16.70 47.17 16.24
C SER A 226 -18.11 46.95 16.81
N LYS A 227 -18.83 48.05 17.02
CA LYS A 227 -20.23 48.02 17.50
C LYS A 227 -21.27 47.89 16.37
N THR A 228 -20.83 47.80 15.11
CA THR A 228 -21.70 47.74 13.94
C THR A 228 -21.35 46.54 13.07
N ALA A 229 -22.32 45.98 12.35
CA ALA A 229 -22.04 44.89 11.42
C ALA A 229 -21.11 45.36 10.30
N VAL A 230 -20.15 44.52 9.93
CA VAL A 230 -19.17 44.81 8.88
C VAL A 230 -19.35 43.78 7.77
N THR A 231 -19.55 44.26 6.55
CA THR A 231 -19.47 43.40 5.37
C THR A 231 -18.01 43.12 5.06
N TRP A 232 -17.64 41.86 5.14
CA TRP A 232 -16.30 41.39 4.83
C TRP A 232 -16.29 40.82 3.41
N HIS A 233 -15.48 41.42 2.54
CA HIS A 233 -15.28 40.97 1.17
C HIS A 233 -13.78 40.76 0.97
N LYS A 234 -13.34 39.50 0.90
CA LYS A 234 -11.92 39.20 0.66
C LYS A 234 -11.73 38.08 -0.34
N LYS A 235 -10.57 38.19 -0.98
CA LYS A 235 -9.93 37.11 -1.70
C LYS A 235 -9.28 36.17 -0.68
N VAL A 236 -9.62 34.90 -0.77
CA VAL A 236 -8.96 33.80 -0.08
C VAL A 236 -8.19 33.01 -1.12
N ILE A 237 -6.95 32.67 -0.79
CA ILE A 237 -6.12 31.79 -1.60
C ILE A 237 -6.07 30.45 -0.87
N LYS A 238 -6.51 29.39 -1.53
CA LYS A 238 -6.43 28.02 -1.01
C LYS A 238 -5.51 27.20 -1.91
N LYS A 239 -4.80 26.24 -1.32
CA LYS A 239 -3.92 25.32 -2.06
C LYS A 239 -4.71 24.07 -2.38
N VAL A 240 -4.77 23.62 -3.64
CA VAL A 240 -5.50 22.41 -4.03
C VAL A 240 -4.60 21.52 -4.87
N GLY A 241 -4.51 20.24 -4.51
CA GLY A 241 -3.76 19.24 -5.26
C GLY A 241 -2.71 18.52 -4.42
N TYR A 242 -1.89 17.74 -5.12
CA TYR A 242 -0.87 16.86 -4.58
C TYR A 242 0.51 17.50 -4.65
N ASN A 243 1.24 17.50 -3.54
CA ASN A 243 2.60 18.00 -3.45
C ASN A 243 3.59 16.88 -3.75
N LYS A 244 4.01 16.78 -5.01
CA LYS A 244 4.90 15.70 -5.47
C LYS A 244 6.26 15.74 -4.78
N GLU A 245 6.76 16.94 -4.48
CA GLU A 245 8.10 17.11 -3.90
C GLU A 245 8.25 16.45 -2.53
N LYS A 246 7.17 16.42 -1.72
CA LYS A 246 7.18 15.90 -0.35
C LYS A 246 7.21 14.38 -0.25
N ILE A 247 6.89 13.68 -1.33
CA ILE A 247 6.90 12.21 -1.39
C ILE A 247 7.93 11.71 -2.41
N ARG A 248 8.56 12.56 -3.22
CA ARG A 248 9.53 12.16 -4.26
C ARG A 248 10.66 11.27 -3.76
N ASP A 249 11.03 11.39 -2.50
CA ASP A 249 12.05 10.57 -1.86
C ASP A 249 11.59 9.13 -1.55
N ILE A 250 10.32 8.76 -1.73
CA ILE A 250 9.92 7.34 -1.61
C ILE A 250 10.41 6.49 -2.78
N THR A 251 10.64 7.10 -3.95
CA THR A 251 10.99 6.43 -5.21
C THR A 251 12.40 6.71 -5.69
N HIS A 252 13.22 7.46 -4.94
CA HIS A 252 14.56 7.88 -5.38
C HIS A 252 15.50 6.74 -5.79
N ASN A 253 15.29 5.54 -5.24
CA ASN A 253 16.07 4.33 -5.57
C ASN A 253 15.41 3.43 -6.62
N TRP A 254 14.27 3.85 -7.19
CA TRP A 254 13.54 3.07 -8.18
C TRP A 254 13.93 3.51 -9.58
N LYS A 255 14.19 2.52 -10.43
CA LYS A 255 14.32 2.71 -11.87
C LYS A 255 12.99 2.37 -12.52
N PHE A 256 12.55 3.16 -13.48
CA PHE A 256 11.34 2.86 -14.25
C PHE A 256 11.74 2.25 -15.59
N SER A 257 11.20 1.07 -15.89
CA SER A 257 11.37 0.43 -17.20
C SER A 257 10.81 1.32 -18.30
N MET A 258 11.33 1.20 -19.53
CA MET A 258 10.74 1.84 -20.71
C MET A 258 9.30 1.38 -20.98
N SER A 259 8.92 0.19 -20.51
CA SER A 259 7.55 -0.31 -20.58
C SER A 259 6.62 0.25 -19.51
N ALA A 260 7.14 1.02 -18.53
CA ALA A 260 6.31 1.67 -17.54
C ALA A 260 5.47 2.78 -18.20
N THR A 261 4.17 2.72 -17.99
CA THR A 261 3.16 3.62 -18.58
C THR A 261 2.85 4.82 -17.68
N PHE A 262 3.40 4.84 -16.47
CA PHE A 262 3.23 5.91 -15.49
C PHE A 262 4.57 6.62 -15.26
N GLU A 263 4.53 7.95 -15.19
CA GLU A 263 5.64 8.75 -14.70
C GLU A 263 5.81 8.51 -13.18
N SER A 264 7.04 8.63 -12.66
CA SER A 264 7.35 8.47 -11.22
C SER A 264 6.32 9.20 -10.34
N GLY A 265 6.07 10.48 -10.66
CA GLY A 265 5.06 11.36 -10.05
C GLY A 265 3.67 10.76 -9.87
N ALA A 266 3.22 9.99 -10.86
CA ALA A 266 1.89 9.40 -10.85
C ALA A 266 1.83 8.17 -9.93
N LEU A 267 2.90 7.35 -9.90
CA LEU A 267 2.96 6.19 -9.02
C LEU A 267 3.00 6.60 -7.54
N GLU A 268 3.76 7.65 -7.20
CA GLU A 268 3.81 8.17 -5.82
C GLU A 268 2.43 8.61 -5.33
N GLY A 269 1.70 9.34 -6.17
CA GLY A 269 0.32 9.74 -5.90
C GLY A 269 -0.59 8.53 -5.71
N LEU A 270 -0.47 7.49 -6.54
CA LEU A 270 -1.26 6.26 -6.40
C LEU A 270 -0.94 5.49 -5.10
N ILE A 271 0.33 5.39 -4.71
CA ILE A 271 0.74 4.75 -3.45
C ILE A 271 0.20 5.54 -2.26
N ALA A 272 0.38 6.87 -2.25
CA ALA A 272 -0.14 7.74 -1.20
C ALA A 272 -1.67 7.64 -1.09
N LYS A 273 -2.37 7.70 -2.23
CA LYS A 273 -3.82 7.51 -2.32
C LYS A 273 -4.26 6.20 -1.70
N ARG A 274 -3.55 5.11 -2.03
CA ARG A 274 -3.85 3.78 -1.48
C ARG A 274 -3.58 3.73 0.02
N GLN A 275 -2.48 4.33 0.50
CA GLN A 275 -2.16 4.40 1.92
C GLN A 275 -3.25 5.13 2.73
N PHE A 276 -3.80 6.24 2.23
CA PHE A 276 -4.92 6.93 2.88
C PHE A 276 -6.18 6.07 3.00
N SER A 277 -6.39 5.15 2.05
CA SER A 277 -7.56 4.28 2.04
C SER A 277 -7.51 3.15 3.09
N PHE A 278 -6.33 2.82 3.61
CA PHE A 278 -6.21 1.77 4.62
C PHE A 278 -6.72 2.21 5.99
N SER A 279 -7.04 1.23 6.86
CA SER A 279 -7.40 1.49 8.24
C SER A 279 -6.21 2.02 9.05
N ALA A 280 -6.51 2.61 10.22
CA ALA A 280 -5.49 3.07 11.17
C ALA A 280 -4.55 1.92 11.63
N GLU A 281 -5.04 0.68 11.65
CA GLU A 281 -4.24 -0.53 11.91
C GLU A 281 -3.00 -0.64 11.00
N TYR A 282 -3.13 -0.22 9.73
CA TYR A 282 -2.04 -0.23 8.74
C TYR A 282 -1.51 1.17 8.47
N GLY A 283 -1.72 2.10 9.41
CA GLY A 283 -1.28 3.49 9.33
C GLY A 283 -1.95 4.30 8.22
N GLY A 284 -3.17 3.94 7.82
CA GLY A 284 -4.02 4.75 6.93
C GLY A 284 -5.03 5.60 7.71
N SER A 285 -5.82 6.40 6.99
CA SER A 285 -6.86 7.27 7.55
C SER A 285 -8.29 6.84 7.20
N GLN A 286 -8.44 5.71 6.49
CA GLN A 286 -9.69 5.13 6.03
C GLN A 286 -10.58 6.09 5.23
N VAL A 287 -9.97 6.97 4.44
CA VAL A 287 -10.68 7.97 3.61
C VAL A 287 -10.55 7.68 2.13
N ASN A 288 -11.59 8.01 1.38
CA ASN A 288 -11.59 7.99 -0.07
C ASN A 288 -11.29 9.40 -0.61
N THR A 289 -10.23 9.49 -1.39
CA THR A 289 -9.73 10.72 -2.04
C THR A 289 -9.93 10.70 -3.57
N ASP A 290 -10.78 9.82 -4.10
CA ASP A 290 -11.06 9.66 -5.53
C ASP A 290 -11.54 10.94 -6.20
N LYS A 291 -12.29 11.75 -5.45
CA LYS A 291 -12.81 12.99 -5.98
C LYS A 291 -11.74 14.10 -5.91
N GLU A 292 -10.72 13.99 -5.07
CA GLU A 292 -9.72 15.05 -4.86
C GLU A 292 -8.75 15.16 -6.04
N SER A 293 -8.10 16.32 -6.15
CA SER A 293 -7.10 16.56 -7.21
C SER A 293 -5.77 15.92 -6.85
N TRP A 294 -5.31 14.97 -7.68
CA TRP A 294 -3.98 14.36 -7.58
C TRP A 294 -2.98 14.96 -8.58
N ASN A 295 -3.35 16.06 -9.24
CA ASN A 295 -2.41 16.87 -10.02
C ASN A 295 -1.52 17.69 -9.09
N GLU A 296 -0.45 18.28 -9.63
CA GLU A 296 0.44 19.16 -8.88
C GLU A 296 -0.35 20.23 -8.13
N ALA A 297 0.02 20.48 -6.87
CA ALA A 297 -0.66 21.43 -6.03
C ALA A 297 -0.58 22.86 -6.61
N THR A 298 -1.71 23.53 -6.69
CA THR A 298 -1.84 24.89 -7.22
C THR A 298 -2.58 25.78 -6.24
N GLU A 299 -2.37 27.09 -6.34
CA GLU A 299 -3.14 28.08 -5.61
C GLU A 299 -4.40 28.44 -6.41
N VAL A 300 -5.54 28.42 -5.72
CA VAL A 300 -6.85 28.78 -6.26
C VAL A 300 -7.37 29.97 -5.48
N GLU A 301 -7.67 31.06 -6.18
CA GLU A 301 -8.32 32.24 -5.60
C GLU A 301 -9.84 32.03 -5.55
N GLU A 302 -10.44 32.30 -4.40
CA GLU A 302 -11.88 32.30 -4.18
C GLU A 302 -12.28 33.62 -3.52
N GLN A 303 -13.31 34.30 -4.05
CA GLN A 303 -13.86 35.50 -3.42
C GLN A 303 -15.00 35.11 -2.50
N LEU A 304 -14.87 35.52 -1.23
CA LEU A 304 -15.86 35.27 -0.20
C LEU A 304 -16.42 36.59 0.31
N SER A 305 -17.74 36.60 0.53
CA SER A 305 -18.48 37.76 1.00
C SER A 305 -19.45 37.33 2.09
N PHE A 306 -19.31 37.89 3.29
CA PHE A 306 -20.18 37.62 4.43
C PHE A 306 -20.30 38.85 5.32
N VAL A 307 -21.32 38.87 6.18
CA VAL A 307 -21.53 39.94 7.16
C VAL A 307 -21.11 39.42 8.53
N LEU A 308 -20.18 40.10 9.18
CA LEU A 308 -19.79 39.84 10.57
C LEU A 308 -20.52 40.81 11.48
N ASN A 309 -21.31 40.29 12.42
CA ASN A 309 -21.96 41.10 13.44
C ASN A 309 -20.94 41.61 14.47
N PRO A 310 -21.30 42.60 15.31
CA PRO A 310 -20.45 43.09 16.38
C PRO A 310 -19.94 41.96 17.29
N ASN A 311 -18.63 41.93 17.53
CA ASN A 311 -17.89 40.96 18.33
C ASN A 311 -17.85 39.52 17.79
N GLU A 312 -18.23 39.30 16.54
CA GLU A 312 -18.06 37.99 15.89
C GLU A 312 -16.64 37.77 15.37
N ARG A 313 -16.23 36.51 15.36
CA ARG A 313 -15.01 36.02 14.73
C ARG A 313 -15.37 34.96 13.71
N LEU A 314 -14.53 34.84 12.71
CA LEU A 314 -14.65 33.82 11.68
C LEU A 314 -13.28 33.23 11.41
N TYR A 315 -13.25 31.92 11.35
CA TYR A 315 -12.10 31.10 10.99
C TYR A 315 -12.47 30.29 9.75
N LEU A 316 -11.60 30.37 8.74
CA LEU A 316 -11.71 29.57 7.53
C LEU A 316 -10.64 28.50 7.56
N TRP A 317 -11.10 27.27 7.59
CA TRP A 317 -10.29 26.06 7.69
C TRP A 317 -10.26 25.33 6.36
N GLN A 318 -9.09 24.80 5.98
CA GLN A 318 -8.94 23.91 4.84
C GLN A 318 -8.42 22.55 5.31
N TYR A 319 -9.02 21.47 4.80
CA TYR A 319 -8.59 20.13 5.15
C TYR A 319 -7.39 19.68 4.30
N ASN A 320 -6.40 19.07 4.93
CA ASN A 320 -5.29 18.43 4.24
C ASN A 320 -4.96 17.06 4.83
N LEU A 321 -4.38 16.22 3.99
CA LEU A 321 -3.91 14.87 4.33
C LEU A 321 -2.39 14.79 4.20
N GLY A 322 -1.77 13.95 5.02
CA GLY A 322 -0.32 13.82 5.07
C GLY A 322 0.15 12.53 5.74
N PHE A 323 1.47 12.36 5.80
CA PHE A 323 2.13 11.25 6.48
C PHE A 323 3.14 11.80 7.49
N GLY A 324 3.08 11.29 8.72
CA GLY A 324 3.93 11.81 9.81
C GLY A 324 3.64 13.29 10.06
N GLU A 325 4.58 14.16 9.70
CA GLU A 325 4.46 15.62 9.84
C GLU A 325 4.21 16.32 8.49
N GLU A 326 4.35 15.61 7.38
CA GLU A 326 4.36 16.19 6.04
C GLU A 326 2.97 16.17 5.41
N SER A 327 2.46 17.35 5.03
CA SER A 327 1.18 17.50 4.32
C SER A 327 1.39 17.32 2.81
N VAL A 328 0.65 16.39 2.21
CA VAL A 328 0.93 15.92 0.84
C VAL A 328 -0.26 16.12 -0.09
N LEU A 329 -1.49 16.06 0.40
CA LEU A 329 -2.69 16.31 -0.40
C LEU A 329 -3.52 17.42 0.24
N PHE A 330 -3.66 18.53 -0.49
CA PHE A 330 -4.49 19.66 -0.08
C PHE A 330 -5.89 19.49 -0.68
N CYS A 331 -6.87 19.21 0.18
CA CYS A 331 -8.22 18.88 -0.24
C CYS A 331 -8.99 20.15 -0.63
N ARG A 332 -10.03 20.00 -1.45
CA ARG A 332 -10.84 21.15 -1.90
C ARG A 332 -11.71 21.75 -0.79
N ASP A 333 -12.04 20.93 0.20
CA ASP A 333 -13.08 21.23 1.18
C ASP A 333 -12.61 22.30 2.16
N MET A 334 -13.50 23.27 2.40
CA MET A 334 -13.31 24.33 3.37
C MET A 334 -14.45 24.30 4.38
N LYS A 335 -14.15 24.71 5.60
CA LYS A 335 -15.15 24.89 6.65
C LYS A 335 -14.99 26.28 7.27
N MET A 336 -16.11 26.96 7.41
CA MET A 336 -16.20 28.23 8.13
C MET A 336 -16.72 27.93 9.53
N ASP A 337 -16.09 28.53 10.53
CA ASP A 337 -16.45 28.35 11.94
C ASP A 337 -16.22 29.67 12.71
N ASP A 338 -16.88 29.84 13.86
CA ASP A 338 -16.65 30.97 14.77
C ASP A 338 -15.68 30.61 15.91
N GLU A 339 -15.37 29.33 16.07
CA GLU A 339 -14.40 28.83 17.04
C GLU A 339 -12.94 28.90 16.53
N PRO A 340 -11.98 29.27 17.40
CA PRO A 340 -10.55 29.31 17.06
C PRO A 340 -9.92 27.91 16.99
N ASP A 341 -10.60 26.90 17.52
CA ASP A 341 -10.13 25.52 17.51
C ASP A 341 -10.47 24.85 16.15
N PRO A 342 -9.58 23.99 15.61
CA PRO A 342 -9.84 23.34 14.34
C PRO A 342 -11.07 22.42 14.41
N PRO A 343 -11.87 22.32 13.33
CA PRO A 343 -12.96 21.35 13.26
C PRO A 343 -12.48 19.91 13.49
N THR A 344 -13.35 19.05 14.03
CA THR A 344 -13.02 17.64 14.31
C THR A 344 -13.54 16.67 13.26
N GLU A 345 -14.49 17.10 12.43
CA GLU A 345 -15.11 16.31 11.37
C GLU A 345 -14.13 16.05 10.21
N VAL A 346 -14.10 14.82 9.70
CA VAL A 346 -13.38 14.48 8.48
C VAL A 346 -14.32 14.70 7.28
N PRO A 347 -14.01 15.62 6.35
CA PRO A 347 -14.94 15.97 5.26
C PRO A 347 -14.95 14.93 4.13
N LEU A 348 -14.01 13.97 4.16
CA LEU A 348 -13.85 12.96 3.13
C LEU A 348 -14.71 11.73 3.42
N PRO A 349 -15.31 11.11 2.39
CA PRO A 349 -16.08 9.88 2.57
C PRO A 349 -15.16 8.72 2.99
N PRO A 350 -15.69 7.71 3.70
CA PRO A 350 -14.91 6.55 4.08
C PRO A 350 -14.47 5.73 2.86
N ALA A 351 -13.26 5.17 2.91
CA ALA A 351 -12.78 4.21 1.92
C ALA A 351 -13.56 2.89 1.99
N LYS A 352 -13.89 2.32 0.82
CA LYS A 352 -14.35 0.93 0.72
C LYS A 352 -13.11 0.05 0.63
N GLN A 353 -13.01 -0.95 1.50
CA GLN A 353 -11.91 -1.93 1.49
C GLN A 353 -12.13 -2.96 0.39
#